data_AF-A0A661BEP2-F1
#
_entry.id   AF-A0A661BEP2-F1
#
_cell.length_a   1.000
_cell.length_b   1.000
_cell.length_c   1.000
_cell.angle_alpha   90.00
_cell.angle_beta   90.00
_cell.angle_gamma   90.00
#
_symmetry.space_group_name_H-M   'P 1'
#
loop_
_entity.id
_entity.type
_entity.pdbx_description
1 polymer ?
#
loop_
_entity_poly.entity_id
_entity_poly.type
_entity_poly.pdbx_seq_one_letter_code
_entity_poly.pdbx_strand_id
1 'polypeptide(L)'
;MPHHGGQFFDDDLTGRKLYDRKLIGWLMRFARDYRGLIILATLLLLLTSAGQILFPYLEKFAIDRYIVKNYRLLENISPQDSLLKEYEKQITVIQDTIYFINFNRLSHPERVALEREGIVSDTGYILGDIAGNREKLEILKKYRKSFIFDRKHFAAKLSAVEKIPKEELRILRIEDLKGIVRLTIIFFIVAFLVFIFQFAQVYSITYVGQKVMYNIRQTLFEHMLSLSLRFFDKNPLGRLVTRCTNDVNALNEMFTSVITSVFKDIFIIVGLAVVMLVLNWRLALVSFTLLPVIVGVTYFFRKLFRRAYRLVRQRLASLNTHLSEDISGIRVTKLFAKEEAKQSEFDSINQKYYKANMKLLVSHATFSPVITMLRYTGVALVLWYGGGNVMHNLTSLGSLVAFLSYIGMFYQPIRDLAEKFNI
;
A
#
# COMPACT_ATOMS: atom_id res chain seq x y z
N MET A 1 -32.47 -41.12 22.46
CA MET A 1 -32.63 -39.75 21.92
C MET A 1 -31.53 -39.54 20.90
N PRO A 2 -31.81 -39.19 19.62
CA PRO A 2 -30.74 -39.04 18.64
C PRO A 2 -30.01 -37.72 18.88
N HIS A 3 -28.71 -37.82 19.11
CA HIS A 3 -27.79 -36.70 19.33
C HIS A 3 -27.52 -35.95 18.01
N HIS A 4 -28.16 -34.79 17.83
CA HIS A 4 -27.90 -33.82 16.74
C HIS A 4 -26.64 -32.96 17.01
N GLY A 5 -25.51 -33.58 17.35
CA GLY A 5 -24.23 -32.88 17.58
C GLY A 5 -23.39 -32.67 16.32
N GLY A 6 -23.63 -33.45 15.27
CA GLY A 6 -22.78 -33.47 14.05
C GLY A 6 -23.14 -32.45 12.96
N GLN A 7 -24.35 -31.88 12.98
CA GLN A 7 -24.84 -31.03 11.88
C GLN A 7 -24.31 -29.59 11.88
N PHE A 8 -23.62 -29.15 12.95
CA PHE A 8 -23.17 -27.76 13.05
C PHE A 8 -21.94 -27.44 12.17
N PHE A 9 -21.19 -28.47 11.75
CA PHE A 9 -19.97 -28.29 10.96
C PHE A 9 -20.12 -28.61 9.47
N ASP A 10 -21.21 -29.26 9.06
CA ASP A 10 -21.42 -29.70 7.67
C ASP A 10 -21.98 -28.60 6.76
N ASP A 11 -22.71 -27.61 7.27
CA ASP A 11 -23.30 -26.55 6.42
C ASP A 11 -22.23 -25.59 5.84
N ASP A 12 -21.03 -25.56 6.41
CA ASP A 12 -19.88 -24.80 5.91
C ASP A 12 -19.05 -25.56 4.85
N LEU A 13 -19.43 -26.80 4.50
CA LEU A 13 -18.71 -27.62 3.50
C LEU A 13 -18.97 -27.18 2.06
N THR A 14 -20.03 -26.42 1.81
CA THR A 14 -20.23 -25.84 0.49
C THR A 14 -19.51 -24.51 0.44
N GLY A 15 -18.54 -24.37 -0.46
CA GLY A 15 -17.97 -23.08 -0.86
C GLY A 15 -18.99 -22.16 -1.55
N ARG A 16 -20.22 -22.07 -1.01
CA ARG A 16 -21.25 -21.13 -1.40
C ARG A 16 -20.77 -19.75 -0.97
N LYS A 17 -20.18 -19.07 -1.95
CA LYS A 17 -19.90 -17.63 -2.05
C LYS A 17 -19.84 -16.95 -0.68
N LEU A 18 -18.62 -16.65 -0.21
CA LEU A 18 -18.31 -15.76 0.93
C LEU A 18 -19.01 -14.38 0.89
N TYR A 19 -19.81 -14.10 -0.14
CA TYR A 19 -20.61 -12.91 -0.33
C TYR A 19 -21.90 -13.29 -1.10
N ASP A 20 -22.90 -13.84 -0.40
CA ASP A 20 -24.23 -13.97 -1.00
C ASP A 20 -24.79 -12.55 -1.23
N ARG A 21 -25.09 -12.20 -2.48
CA ARG A 21 -25.72 -10.92 -2.85
C ARG A 21 -27.01 -10.68 -2.07
N LYS A 22 -27.74 -11.74 -1.71
CA LYS A 22 -28.95 -11.65 -0.89
C LYS A 22 -28.64 -11.20 0.54
N LEU A 23 -27.57 -11.74 1.15
CA LEU A 23 -27.13 -11.37 2.49
C LEU A 23 -26.66 -9.91 2.54
N ILE A 24 -25.87 -9.48 1.56
CA ILE A 24 -25.44 -8.07 1.43
C ILE A 24 -26.67 -7.17 1.26
N GLY A 25 -27.59 -7.54 0.37
CA GLY A 25 -28.83 -6.78 0.16
C GLY A 25 -29.69 -6.66 1.42
N TRP A 26 -29.72 -7.71 2.25
CA TRP A 26 -30.39 -7.72 3.55
C TRP A 26 -29.69 -6.81 4.57
N LEU A 27 -28.36 -6.91 4.73
CA LEU A 27 -27.59 -6.02 5.61
C LEU A 27 -27.74 -4.54 5.23
N MET A 28 -27.78 -4.26 3.93
CA MET A 28 -27.97 -2.90 3.41
C MET A 28 -29.33 -2.29 3.76
N ARG A 29 -30.33 -3.09 4.18
CA ARG A 29 -31.59 -2.57 4.71
C ARG A 29 -31.39 -1.98 6.11
N PHE A 30 -30.65 -2.64 6.98
CA PHE A 30 -30.31 -2.13 8.32
C PHE A 30 -29.34 -0.95 8.26
N ALA A 31 -28.50 -0.88 7.22
CA ALA A 31 -27.59 0.23 6.99
C ALA A 31 -28.23 1.41 6.24
N ARG A 32 -29.52 1.33 5.86
CA ARG A 32 -30.20 2.32 5.01
C ARG A 32 -30.20 3.72 5.62
N ASP A 33 -30.43 3.80 6.93
CA ASP A 33 -30.52 5.07 7.65
C ASP A 33 -29.15 5.73 7.84
N TYR A 34 -28.07 4.98 7.59
CA TYR A 34 -26.68 5.43 7.73
C TYR A 34 -25.94 5.58 6.39
N ARG A 35 -26.64 5.56 5.25
CA ARG A 35 -26.03 5.64 3.91
C ARG A 35 -25.12 6.86 3.72
N GLY A 36 -25.49 8.01 4.28
CA GLY A 36 -24.67 9.23 4.20
C GLY A 36 -23.29 9.05 4.84
N LEU A 37 -23.23 8.42 6.03
CA LEU A 37 -21.98 8.13 6.73
C LEU A 37 -21.13 7.09 5.99
N ILE A 38 -21.76 6.09 5.36
CA ILE A 38 -21.06 5.09 4.56
C ILE A 38 -20.43 5.73 3.32
N ILE A 39 -21.16 6.60 2.63
CA ILE A 39 -20.65 7.35 1.47
C ILE A 39 -19.51 8.26 1.91
N LEU A 40 -19.66 8.99 3.01
CA LEU A 40 -18.61 9.82 3.58
C LEU A 40 -17.37 8.99 3.92
N ALA A 41 -17.51 7.87 4.63
CA ALA A 41 -16.40 6.99 4.96
C ALA A 41 -15.69 6.45 3.71
N THR A 42 -16.45 6.14 2.65
CA THR A 42 -15.88 5.70 1.37
C THR A 42 -15.12 6.83 0.68
N LEU A 43 -15.65 8.06 0.67
CA LEU A 43 -14.93 9.22 0.12
C LEU A 43 -13.65 9.53 0.90
N LEU A 44 -13.70 9.49 2.22
CA LEU A 44 -12.52 9.66 3.08
C LEU A 44 -11.49 8.55 2.83
N LEU A 45 -11.92 7.31 2.57
CA LEU A 45 -11.04 6.21 2.18
C LEU A 45 -10.31 6.48 0.86
N LEU A 46 -11.00 7.05 -0.13
CA LEU A 46 -10.39 7.43 -1.40
C LEU A 46 -9.41 8.60 -1.22
N LEU A 47 -9.78 9.61 -0.42
CA LEU A 47 -8.92 10.76 -0.13
C LEU A 47 -7.65 10.36 0.62
N THR A 48 -7.76 9.49 1.62
CA THR A 48 -6.59 8.96 2.34
C THR A 48 -5.68 8.17 1.42
N SER A 49 -6.25 7.31 0.56
CA SER A 49 -5.48 6.54 -0.42
C SER A 49 -4.77 7.45 -1.42
N ALA A 50 -5.43 8.49 -1.94
CA ALA A 50 -4.82 9.48 -2.82
C ALA A 50 -3.70 10.26 -2.10
N GLY A 51 -3.90 10.65 -0.84
CA GLY A 51 -2.88 11.31 -0.03
C GLY A 51 -1.66 10.43 0.22
N GLN A 52 -1.84 9.12 0.44
CA GLN A 52 -0.74 8.17 0.55
C GLN A 52 0.11 8.10 -0.73
N ILE A 53 -0.56 8.05 -1.90
CA ILE A 53 0.12 8.02 -3.21
C ILE A 53 0.85 9.35 -3.51
N LEU A 54 0.41 10.46 -2.93
CA LEU A 54 1.03 11.77 -3.12
C LEU A 54 2.39 11.89 -2.42
N PHE A 55 2.64 11.18 -1.30
CA PHE A 55 3.89 11.35 -0.53
C PHE A 55 5.16 11.08 -1.34
N PRO A 56 5.31 9.95 -2.06
CA PRO A 56 6.51 9.72 -2.86
C PRO A 56 6.68 10.75 -3.97
N TYR A 57 5.58 11.29 -4.51
CA TYR A 57 5.66 12.36 -5.50
C TYR A 57 6.17 13.67 -4.91
N LEU A 58 5.79 14.01 -3.68
CA LEU A 58 6.35 15.17 -2.96
C LEU A 58 7.85 14.98 -2.69
N GLU A 59 8.28 13.78 -2.31
CA GLU A 59 9.70 13.43 -2.17
C GLU A 59 10.45 13.59 -3.50
N LYS A 60 9.90 13.06 -4.60
CA LYS A 60 10.44 13.25 -5.95
C LYS A 60 10.58 14.72 -6.31
N PHE A 61 9.57 15.52 -6.02
CA PHE A 61 9.58 16.95 -6.30
C PHE A 61 10.63 17.68 -5.45
N ALA A 62 10.80 17.31 -4.18
CA ALA A 62 11.85 17.85 -3.33
C ALA A 62 13.25 17.52 -3.85
N ILE A 63 13.47 16.26 -4.25
CA ILE A 63 14.74 15.79 -4.79
C ILE A 63 15.09 16.52 -6.09
N ASP A 64 14.17 16.51 -7.05
CA ASP A 64 14.42 17.06 -8.40
C ASP A 64 14.59 18.59 -8.40
N ARG A 65 13.89 19.29 -7.49
CA ARG A 65 13.87 20.76 -7.48
C ARG A 65 14.93 21.36 -6.57
N TYR A 66 15.18 20.77 -5.40
CA TYR A 66 15.99 21.41 -4.36
C TYR A 66 17.26 20.65 -3.99
N ILE A 67 17.31 19.33 -4.20
CA ILE A 67 18.47 18.51 -3.81
C ILE A 67 19.41 18.30 -5.00
N VAL A 68 18.93 17.65 -6.06
CA VAL A 68 19.69 17.28 -7.27
C VAL A 68 19.16 18.05 -8.47
N LYS A 69 19.57 19.31 -8.56
CA LYS A 69 19.33 20.14 -9.74
C LYS A 69 20.21 19.65 -10.89
N ASN A 70 19.60 19.36 -12.04
CA ASN A 70 20.32 18.97 -13.24
C ASN A 70 20.05 20.01 -14.34
N TYR A 71 20.84 21.09 -14.36
CA TYR A 71 20.84 22.04 -15.46
C TYR A 71 21.96 21.70 -16.43
N ARG A 72 21.71 21.81 -17.73
CA ARG A 72 22.74 21.66 -18.78
C ARG A 72 22.93 22.98 -19.52
N LEU A 73 24.17 23.21 -19.94
CA LEU A 73 24.50 24.34 -20.80
C LEU A 73 24.03 24.00 -22.21
N LEU A 74 23.34 24.93 -22.86
CA LEU A 74 23.01 24.85 -24.26
C LEU A 74 24.20 25.39 -25.08
N GLU A 75 24.79 24.53 -25.89
CA GLU A 75 25.96 24.82 -26.73
C GLU A 75 25.51 25.05 -28.18
N ASN A 76 26.21 25.94 -28.89
CA ASN A 76 25.99 26.21 -30.33
C ASN A 76 24.58 26.71 -30.73
N ILE A 77 23.83 27.31 -29.80
CA ILE A 77 22.52 27.91 -30.09
C ILE A 77 22.61 29.38 -30.49
N SER A 78 21.89 29.75 -31.54
CA SER A 78 21.68 31.15 -31.94
C SER A 78 20.57 31.80 -31.10
N PRO A 79 20.67 33.10 -30.72
CA PRO A 79 19.63 33.79 -29.94
C PRO A 79 18.23 33.81 -30.57
N GLN A 80 18.10 33.50 -31.86
CA GLN A 80 16.84 33.47 -32.62
C GLN A 80 16.29 32.05 -32.84
N ASP A 81 16.93 31.04 -32.25
CA ASP A 81 16.53 29.64 -32.41
C ASP A 81 15.11 29.39 -31.88
N SER A 82 14.30 28.67 -32.65
CA SER A 82 12.95 28.25 -32.26
C SER A 82 12.92 27.45 -30.96
N LEU A 83 13.99 26.71 -30.65
CA LEU A 83 14.11 25.92 -29.42
C LEU A 83 14.07 26.80 -28.16
N LEU A 84 14.59 28.03 -28.22
CA LEU A 84 14.56 28.95 -27.09
C LEU A 84 13.13 29.40 -26.73
N LYS A 85 12.25 29.51 -27.74
CA LYS A 85 10.83 29.80 -27.53
C LYS A 85 10.05 28.57 -27.05
N GLU A 86 10.38 27.40 -27.59
CA GLU A 86 9.73 26.14 -27.20
C GLU A 86 9.97 25.80 -25.72
N TYR A 87 11.20 25.98 -25.25
CA TYR A 87 11.63 25.63 -23.89
C TYR A 87 11.81 26.85 -22.96
N GLU A 88 11.17 27.97 -23.26
CA GLU A 88 11.33 29.23 -22.51
C GLU A 88 11.12 29.05 -20.99
N LYS A 89 10.16 28.21 -20.59
CA LYS A 89 9.85 27.94 -19.16
C LYS A 89 10.88 27.05 -18.45
N GLN A 90 11.70 26.34 -19.21
CA GLN A 90 12.72 25.40 -18.73
C GLN A 90 14.13 26.03 -18.82
N ILE A 91 14.28 27.11 -19.57
CA ILE A 91 15.54 27.81 -19.80
C ILE A 91 15.74 28.93 -18.77
N THR A 92 16.99 29.12 -18.36
CA THR A 92 17.45 30.26 -17.57
C THR A 92 18.66 30.86 -18.25
N VAL A 93 18.60 32.17 -18.51
CA VAL A 93 19.67 32.91 -19.20
C VAL A 93 20.59 33.56 -18.17
N ILE A 94 21.89 33.41 -18.38
CA ILE A 94 22.95 34.04 -17.59
C ILE A 94 23.83 34.87 -18.53
N GLN A 95 24.22 36.07 -18.11
CA GLN A 95 25.06 37.00 -18.92
C GLN A 95 24.46 37.31 -20.31
N ASP A 96 23.12 37.31 -20.41
CA ASP A 96 22.33 37.59 -21.62
C ASP A 96 22.62 36.71 -22.85
N THR A 97 23.55 35.76 -22.75
CA THR A 97 24.08 34.97 -23.88
C THR A 97 24.29 33.49 -23.56
N ILE A 98 24.27 33.11 -22.27
CA ILE A 98 24.51 31.74 -21.83
C ILE A 98 23.19 31.12 -21.37
N TYR A 99 22.73 30.10 -22.08
CA TYR A 99 21.44 29.47 -21.84
C TYR A 99 21.62 28.16 -21.07
N PHE A 100 20.91 28.00 -19.96
CA PHE A 100 20.86 26.75 -19.20
C PHE A 100 19.46 26.18 -19.20
N ILE A 101 19.32 24.88 -19.52
CA ILE A 101 18.03 24.20 -19.54
C ILE A 101 17.92 23.20 -18.38
N ASN A 102 16.77 23.18 -17.70
CA ASN A 102 16.51 22.26 -16.59
C ASN A 102 16.09 20.89 -17.11
N PHE A 103 17.01 19.93 -17.12
CA PHE A 103 16.76 18.57 -17.62
C PHE A 103 15.73 17.80 -16.78
N ASN A 104 15.60 18.09 -15.48
CA ASN A 104 14.62 17.40 -14.63
C ASN A 104 13.17 17.73 -15.01
N ARG A 105 12.93 18.83 -15.72
CA ARG A 105 11.60 19.24 -16.20
C ARG A 105 11.25 18.74 -17.59
N LEU A 106 12.23 18.21 -18.32
CA LEU A 106 12.03 17.70 -19.67
C LEU A 106 11.50 16.26 -19.63
N SER A 107 10.60 15.94 -20.56
CA SER A 107 10.16 14.57 -20.81
C SER A 107 11.30 13.73 -21.40
N HIS A 108 11.19 12.41 -21.30
CA HIS A 108 12.23 11.53 -21.82
C HIS A 108 12.51 11.72 -23.33
N PRO A 109 11.49 11.82 -24.22
CA PRO A 109 11.72 12.10 -25.64
C PRO A 109 12.45 13.43 -25.89
N GLU A 110 12.12 14.48 -25.15
CA GLU A 110 12.76 15.80 -25.26
C GLU A 110 14.24 15.75 -24.92
N ARG A 111 14.61 15.06 -23.82
CA ARG A 111 16.02 14.91 -23.43
C ARG A 111 16.84 14.20 -24.50
N VAL A 112 16.31 13.10 -25.03
CA VAL A 112 16.98 12.31 -26.07
C VAL A 112 17.11 13.10 -27.37
N ALA A 113 16.12 13.93 -27.72
CA ALA A 113 16.19 14.79 -28.89
C ALA A 113 17.33 15.81 -28.75
N LEU A 114 17.38 16.53 -27.63
CA LEU A 114 18.42 17.54 -27.38
C LEU A 114 19.83 16.93 -27.34
N GLU A 115 19.99 15.76 -26.71
CA GLU A 115 21.28 15.04 -26.66
C GLU A 115 21.72 14.56 -28.05
N ARG A 116 20.78 14.08 -28.89
CA ARG A 116 21.09 13.63 -30.25
C ARG A 116 21.51 14.77 -31.18
N GLU A 117 20.95 15.95 -30.98
CA GLU A 117 21.31 17.14 -31.76
C GLU A 117 22.67 17.72 -31.34
N GLY A 118 23.24 17.28 -30.22
CA GLY A 118 24.55 17.75 -29.74
C GLY A 118 24.54 19.18 -29.22
N ILE A 119 23.36 19.67 -28.81
CA ILE A 119 23.10 21.07 -28.43
C ILE A 119 23.25 21.27 -26.91
N VAL A 120 23.57 20.22 -26.15
CA VAL A 120 23.60 20.23 -24.68
C VAL A 120 24.92 19.68 -24.16
N SER A 121 25.46 20.32 -23.13
CA SER A 121 26.75 19.92 -22.56
C SER A 121 26.67 18.61 -21.78
N ASP A 122 27.78 17.87 -21.75
CA ASP A 122 27.91 16.60 -21.03
C ASP A 122 27.98 16.74 -19.50
N THR A 123 28.21 17.95 -19.00
CA THR A 123 28.32 18.21 -17.55
C THR A 123 27.10 18.90 -16.96
N GLY A 124 26.64 18.42 -15.80
CA GLY A 124 25.59 19.06 -15.02
C GLY A 124 26.06 20.31 -14.26
N TYR A 125 25.19 21.33 -14.23
CA TYR A 125 25.37 22.59 -13.53
C TYR A 125 24.32 22.76 -12.43
N ILE A 126 24.72 23.40 -11.34
CA ILE A 126 23.83 23.91 -10.29
C ILE A 126 23.59 25.38 -10.57
N LEU A 127 22.32 25.75 -10.76
CA LEU A 127 21.88 27.14 -10.86
C LEU A 127 21.28 27.66 -9.54
N GLY A 128 21.50 28.94 -9.26
CA GLY A 128 20.88 29.67 -8.16
C GLY A 128 20.78 31.17 -8.40
N ASP A 129 19.95 31.84 -7.61
CA ASP A 129 19.73 33.29 -7.66
C ASP A 129 20.75 34.03 -6.76
N ILE A 130 21.12 35.24 -7.15
CA ILE A 130 22.02 36.16 -6.43
C ILE A 130 21.24 37.36 -5.88
N ALA A 131 20.11 37.71 -6.48
CA ALA A 131 19.45 39.01 -6.42
C ALA A 131 19.37 39.56 -4.99
N GLY A 132 20.22 40.58 -4.74
CA GLY A 132 20.23 41.37 -3.51
C GLY A 132 21.11 40.85 -2.36
N ASN A 133 21.79 39.71 -2.50
CA ASN A 133 22.63 39.17 -1.43
C ASN A 133 24.12 39.48 -1.67
N ARG A 134 24.66 40.46 -0.93
CA ARG A 134 26.08 40.87 -1.00
C ARG A 134 27.04 39.74 -0.64
N GLU A 135 26.68 38.93 0.35
CA GLU A 135 27.48 37.81 0.84
C GLU A 135 27.60 36.70 -0.22
N LYS A 136 26.51 36.37 -0.93
CA LYS A 136 26.58 35.46 -2.10
C LYS A 136 27.55 36.00 -3.15
N LEU A 137 27.50 37.30 -3.42
CA LEU A 137 28.33 37.95 -4.44
C LEU A 137 29.82 37.97 -4.06
N GLU A 138 30.15 38.09 -2.77
CA GLU A 138 31.52 37.96 -2.25
C GLU A 138 32.04 36.52 -2.38
N ILE A 139 31.24 35.51 -2.05
CA ILE A 139 31.60 34.10 -2.21
C ILE A 139 31.83 33.78 -3.70
N LEU A 140 30.94 34.23 -4.59
CA LEU A 140 31.09 34.03 -6.03
C LEU A 140 32.36 34.68 -6.58
N LYS A 141 32.75 35.86 -6.07
CA LYS A 141 34.02 36.52 -6.41
C LYS A 141 35.23 35.73 -5.89
N LYS A 142 35.17 35.20 -4.66
CA LYS A 142 36.23 34.38 -4.05
C LYS A 142 36.55 33.14 -4.89
N TYR A 143 35.53 32.50 -5.48
CA TYR A 143 35.69 31.33 -6.35
C TYR A 143 35.38 31.62 -7.82
N ARG A 144 35.76 32.80 -8.34
CA ARG A 144 35.38 33.24 -9.70
C ARG A 144 35.68 32.23 -10.83
N LYS A 145 36.74 31.43 -10.70
CA LYS A 145 37.11 30.40 -11.70
C LYS A 145 36.13 29.21 -11.75
N SER A 146 35.33 29.03 -10.71
CA SER A 146 34.41 27.90 -10.53
C SER A 146 32.95 28.23 -10.92
N PHE A 147 32.63 29.52 -11.11
CA PHE A 147 31.26 30.00 -11.30
C PHE A 147 31.12 30.87 -12.55
N ILE A 148 30.02 30.67 -13.27
CA ILE A 148 29.50 31.58 -14.29
C ILE A 148 28.39 32.37 -13.60
N PHE A 149 28.47 33.69 -13.55
CA PHE A 149 27.46 34.49 -12.85
C PHE A 149 27.27 35.87 -13.47
N ASP A 150 26.08 36.43 -13.28
CA ASP A 150 25.73 37.81 -13.58
C ASP A 150 25.20 38.53 -12.32
N ARG A 151 24.37 39.57 -12.47
CA ARG A 151 23.77 40.28 -11.32
C ARG A 151 22.59 39.54 -10.67
N LYS A 152 21.99 38.58 -11.37
CA LYS A 152 20.77 37.87 -11.01
C LYS A 152 21.01 36.38 -10.74
N HIS A 153 21.82 35.69 -11.53
CA HIS A 153 21.97 34.24 -11.46
C HIS A 153 23.44 33.81 -11.43
N PHE A 154 23.70 32.67 -10.79
CA PHE A 154 24.96 31.94 -10.91
C PHE A 154 24.72 30.50 -11.38
N ALA A 155 25.72 29.94 -12.04
CA ALA A 155 25.86 28.55 -12.40
C ALA A 155 27.24 28.03 -12.00
N ALA A 156 27.31 26.85 -11.43
CA ALA A 156 28.56 26.14 -11.17
C ALA A 156 28.49 24.69 -11.62
N LYS A 157 29.61 24.19 -12.15
CA LYS A 157 29.78 22.76 -12.39
C LYS A 157 29.72 22.02 -11.05
N LEU A 158 29.07 20.85 -11.03
CA LEU A 158 28.90 20.07 -9.80
C LEU A 158 30.24 19.77 -9.08
N SER A 159 31.27 19.41 -9.83
CA SER A 159 32.62 19.13 -9.32
C SER A 159 33.35 20.34 -8.72
N ALA A 160 32.94 21.56 -9.09
CA ALA A 160 33.49 22.79 -8.53
C ALA A 160 32.84 23.16 -7.19
N VAL A 161 31.59 22.73 -6.98
CA VAL A 161 30.83 22.98 -5.75
C VAL A 161 31.34 22.14 -4.58
N GLU A 162 31.87 20.94 -4.84
CA GLU A 162 32.44 20.05 -3.82
C GLU A 162 33.65 20.65 -3.09
N LYS A 163 34.35 21.61 -3.71
CA LYS A 163 35.54 22.27 -3.15
C LYS A 163 35.22 23.42 -2.21
N ILE A 164 33.95 23.78 -2.07
CA ILE A 164 33.50 24.94 -1.29
C ILE A 164 33.17 24.50 0.14
N PRO A 165 33.61 25.24 1.18
CA PRO A 165 33.23 24.98 2.56
C PRO A 165 31.70 24.92 2.73
N LYS A 166 31.24 24.02 3.59
CA LYS A 166 29.80 23.78 3.81
C LYS A 166 29.03 25.02 4.27
N GLU A 167 29.68 25.93 5.00
CA GLU A 167 29.06 27.18 5.47
C GLU A 167 28.76 28.15 4.32
N GLU A 168 29.73 28.37 3.45
CA GLU A 168 29.57 29.21 2.24
C GLU A 168 28.56 28.58 1.27
N LEU A 169 28.55 27.25 1.16
CA LEU A 169 27.56 26.53 0.34
C LEU A 169 26.12 26.68 0.86
N ARG A 170 25.92 26.73 2.18
CA ARG A 170 24.60 26.99 2.78
C ARG A 170 24.06 28.37 2.39
N ILE A 171 24.92 29.38 2.35
CA ILE A 171 24.55 30.74 1.94
C ILE A 171 24.16 30.76 0.46
N LEU A 172 24.94 30.11 -0.40
CA LEU A 172 24.63 29.99 -1.83
C LEU A 172 23.31 29.26 -2.09
N ARG A 173 23.00 28.21 -1.29
CA ARG A 173 21.81 27.36 -1.44
C ARG A 173 20.66 27.70 -0.49
N ILE A 174 20.64 28.89 0.10
CA ILE A 174 19.62 29.26 1.10
C ILE A 174 18.18 29.17 0.59
N GLU A 175 17.95 29.46 -0.69
CA GLU A 175 16.64 29.31 -1.35
C GLU A 175 16.21 27.85 -1.48
N ASP A 176 17.15 26.95 -1.74
CA ASP A 176 16.87 25.51 -1.80
C ASP A 176 16.47 25.00 -0.43
N LEU A 177 17.17 25.43 0.62
CA LEU A 177 16.83 25.08 2.00
C LEU A 177 15.45 25.62 2.39
N LYS A 178 15.14 26.89 2.07
CA LYS A 178 13.80 27.47 2.27
C LYS A 178 12.72 26.70 1.50
N GLY A 179 13.03 26.27 0.28
CA GLY A 179 12.16 25.45 -0.56
C GLY A 179 11.87 24.08 0.06
N ILE A 180 12.91 23.40 0.56
CA ILE A 180 12.78 22.13 1.29
C ILE A 180 11.94 22.33 2.55
N VAL A 181 12.21 23.35 3.38
CA VAL A 181 11.40 23.63 4.58
C VAL A 181 9.93 23.85 4.24
N ARG A 182 9.64 24.60 3.16
CA ARG A 182 8.26 24.79 2.70
C ARG A 182 7.60 23.47 2.28
N LEU A 183 8.31 22.62 1.54
CA LEU A 183 7.81 21.29 1.18
C LEU A 183 7.62 20.39 2.39
N THR A 184 8.51 20.46 3.38
CA THR A 184 8.37 19.73 4.64
C THR A 184 7.12 20.15 5.38
N ILE A 185 6.83 21.46 5.46
CA ILE A 185 5.57 21.96 6.05
C ILE A 185 4.36 21.43 5.28
N ILE A 186 4.38 21.51 3.94
CA ILE A 186 3.31 20.96 3.09
C ILE A 186 3.13 19.46 3.34
N PHE A 187 4.23 18.70 3.41
CA PHE A 187 4.23 17.27 3.70
C PHE A 187 3.55 16.99 5.05
N PHE A 188 3.91 17.71 6.11
CA PHE A 188 3.28 17.55 7.42
C PHE A 188 1.79 17.93 7.43
N ILE A 189 1.40 18.99 6.71
CA ILE A 189 -0.02 19.36 6.57
C ILE A 189 -0.78 18.23 5.85
N VAL A 190 -0.26 17.70 4.75
CA VAL A 190 -0.89 16.58 4.02
C VAL A 190 -0.94 15.34 4.90
N ALA A 191 0.13 15.01 5.64
CA ALA A 191 0.16 13.91 6.58
C ALA A 191 -0.88 14.05 7.69
N PHE A 192 -1.03 15.24 8.24
CA PHE A 192 -2.03 15.52 9.27
C PHE A 192 -3.47 15.43 8.73
N LEU A 193 -3.71 15.92 7.51
CA LEU A 193 -5.01 15.76 6.85
C LEU A 193 -5.33 14.29 6.56
N VAL A 194 -4.37 13.53 6.04
CA VAL A 194 -4.52 12.07 5.84
C VAL A 194 -4.82 11.38 7.16
N PHE A 195 -4.15 11.75 8.25
CA PHE A 195 -4.45 11.24 9.59
C PHE A 195 -5.88 11.55 10.02
N ILE A 196 -6.34 12.80 9.90
CA ILE A 196 -7.72 13.20 10.24
C ILE A 196 -8.73 12.42 9.40
N PHE A 197 -8.52 12.33 8.09
CA PHE A 197 -9.41 11.60 7.19
C PHE A 197 -9.45 10.11 7.51
N GLN A 198 -8.30 9.50 7.83
CA GLN A 198 -8.22 8.10 8.22
C GLN A 198 -8.94 7.86 9.55
N PHE A 199 -8.76 8.75 10.53
CA PHE A 199 -9.46 8.67 11.81
C PHE A 199 -10.98 8.80 11.62
N ALA A 200 -11.44 9.83 10.91
CA ALA A 200 -12.86 10.06 10.64
C ALA A 200 -13.49 8.91 9.84
N GLN A 201 -12.75 8.34 8.89
CA GLN A 201 -13.15 7.18 8.10
C GLN A 201 -13.36 5.94 8.98
N VAL A 202 -12.37 5.59 9.81
CA VAL A 202 -12.42 4.44 10.72
C VAL A 202 -13.52 4.63 11.77
N TYR A 203 -13.65 5.83 12.34
CA TYR A 203 -14.69 6.13 13.31
C TYR A 203 -16.09 5.98 12.69
N SER A 204 -16.31 6.59 11.52
CA SER A 204 -17.61 6.57 10.83
C SER A 204 -18.03 5.15 10.47
N ILE A 205 -17.13 4.33 9.89
CA ILE A 205 -17.48 2.96 9.52
C ILE A 205 -17.72 2.07 10.74
N THR A 206 -16.95 2.26 11.82
CA THR A 206 -17.12 1.51 13.08
C THR A 206 -18.44 1.90 13.74
N TYR A 207 -18.76 3.19 13.80
CA TYR A 207 -20.01 3.69 14.35
C TYR A 207 -21.22 3.11 13.62
N VAL A 208 -21.20 3.13 12.28
CA VAL A 208 -22.27 2.53 11.46
C VAL A 208 -22.37 1.03 11.72
N GLY A 209 -21.25 0.30 11.76
CA GLY A 209 -21.25 -1.14 12.06
C GLY A 209 -21.89 -1.46 13.42
N GLN A 210 -21.52 -0.71 14.46
CA GLN A 210 -22.11 -0.88 15.80
C GLN A 210 -23.61 -0.57 15.83
N LYS A 211 -24.06 0.47 15.12
CA LYS A 211 -25.50 0.79 15.03
C LYS A 211 -26.30 -0.24 14.24
N VAL A 212 -25.76 -0.72 13.11
CA VAL A 212 -26.37 -1.81 12.34
C VAL A 212 -26.49 -3.07 13.20
N MET A 213 -25.44 -3.43 13.94
CA MET A 213 -25.45 -4.56 14.86
C MET A 213 -26.50 -4.39 15.97
N TYR A 214 -26.60 -3.20 16.57
CA TYR A 214 -27.61 -2.89 17.56
C TYR A 214 -29.03 -3.11 17.02
N ASN A 215 -29.32 -2.58 15.83
CA ASN A 215 -30.64 -2.73 15.20
C ASN A 215 -30.95 -4.21 14.89
N ILE A 216 -29.98 -4.97 14.38
CA ILE A 216 -30.16 -6.41 14.12
C ILE A 216 -30.46 -7.16 15.42
N ARG A 217 -29.70 -6.91 16.49
CA ARG A 217 -29.94 -7.56 17.80
C ARG A 217 -31.31 -7.23 18.36
N GLN A 218 -31.72 -5.96 18.28
CA GLN A 218 -33.03 -5.54 18.74
C GLN A 218 -34.15 -6.23 17.95
N THR A 219 -34.09 -6.21 16.61
CA THR A 219 -35.10 -6.87 15.77
C THR A 219 -35.14 -8.39 16.00
N LEU A 220 -33.99 -9.04 16.15
CA LEU A 220 -33.95 -10.49 16.44
C LEU A 220 -34.52 -10.80 17.82
N PHE A 221 -34.22 -9.98 18.82
CA PHE A 221 -34.74 -10.16 20.17
C PHE A 221 -36.25 -9.96 20.26
N GLU A 222 -36.77 -8.89 19.65
CA GLU A 222 -38.22 -8.63 19.53
C GLU A 222 -38.92 -9.77 18.77
N HIS A 223 -38.34 -10.23 17.66
CA HIS A 223 -38.88 -11.37 16.93
C HIS A 223 -38.89 -12.64 17.78
N MET A 224 -37.81 -12.93 18.51
CA MET A 224 -37.75 -14.08 19.41
C MET A 224 -38.85 -14.04 20.48
N LEU A 225 -39.07 -12.89 21.11
CA LEU A 225 -40.13 -12.73 22.12
C LEU A 225 -41.54 -12.93 21.54
N SER A 226 -41.73 -12.72 20.24
CA SER A 226 -43.02 -12.94 19.56
C SER A 226 -43.28 -14.40 19.16
N LEU A 227 -42.29 -15.30 19.28
CA LEU A 227 -42.42 -16.69 18.85
C LEU A 227 -43.22 -17.53 19.88
N SER A 228 -44.01 -18.46 19.37
CA SER A 228 -44.78 -19.40 20.22
C SER A 228 -43.87 -20.28 21.09
N LEU A 229 -44.36 -20.72 22.26
CA LEU A 229 -43.62 -21.64 23.14
C LEU A 229 -43.15 -22.91 22.41
N ARG A 230 -43.97 -23.44 21.48
CA ARG A 230 -43.66 -24.60 20.65
C ARG A 230 -42.40 -24.43 19.78
N PHE A 231 -42.02 -23.20 19.45
CA PHE A 231 -40.76 -22.91 18.77
C PHE A 231 -39.57 -23.21 19.67
N PHE A 232 -39.65 -22.83 20.94
CA PHE A 232 -38.59 -23.02 21.94
C PHE A 232 -38.44 -24.49 22.35
N ASP A 233 -39.51 -25.29 22.28
CA ASP A 233 -39.43 -26.74 22.47
C ASP A 233 -38.58 -27.45 21.40
N LYS A 234 -38.53 -26.86 20.19
CA LYS A 234 -37.80 -27.42 19.03
C LYS A 234 -36.42 -26.80 18.82
N ASN A 235 -36.10 -25.69 19.48
CA ASN A 235 -34.88 -24.94 19.28
C ASN A 235 -34.17 -24.71 20.62
N PRO A 236 -33.00 -25.34 20.87
CA PRO A 236 -32.28 -25.18 22.11
C PRO A 236 -31.95 -23.70 22.41
N LEU A 237 -32.21 -23.25 23.64
CA LEU A 237 -31.97 -21.86 24.06
C LEU A 237 -30.55 -21.39 23.76
N GLY A 238 -29.53 -22.22 24.00
CA GLY A 238 -28.13 -21.89 23.71
C GLY A 238 -27.86 -21.58 22.22
N ARG A 239 -28.57 -22.25 21.30
CA ARG A 239 -28.48 -21.96 19.85
C ARG A 239 -29.05 -20.59 19.52
N LEU A 240 -30.12 -20.19 20.19
CA LEU A 240 -30.74 -18.88 19.97
C LEU A 240 -29.85 -17.76 20.52
N VAL A 241 -29.27 -17.96 21.71
CA VAL A 241 -28.32 -17.00 22.31
C VAL A 241 -27.13 -16.78 21.38
N THR A 242 -26.48 -17.85 20.91
CA THR A 242 -25.33 -17.76 20.01
C THR A 242 -25.65 -17.08 18.68
N ARG A 243 -26.84 -17.30 18.12
CA ARG A 243 -27.32 -16.59 16.92
C ARG A 243 -27.49 -15.08 17.13
N CYS A 244 -27.95 -14.66 18.30
CA CYS A 244 -28.14 -13.23 18.62
C CYS A 244 -26.83 -12.53 19.04
N THR A 245 -25.84 -13.27 19.52
CA THR A 245 -24.56 -12.72 19.96
C THR A 245 -23.49 -12.87 18.87
N ASN A 246 -23.00 -14.09 18.66
CA ASN A 246 -21.83 -14.41 17.85
C ASN A 246 -22.09 -14.23 16.36
N ASP A 247 -23.21 -14.75 15.85
CA ASP A 247 -23.50 -14.67 14.41
C ASP A 247 -23.74 -13.22 13.96
N VAL A 248 -24.41 -12.42 14.79
CA VAL A 248 -24.57 -10.98 14.52
C VAL A 248 -23.22 -10.26 14.56
N ASN A 249 -22.32 -10.64 15.47
CA ASN A 249 -20.97 -10.09 15.53
C ASN A 249 -20.19 -10.38 14.24
N ALA A 250 -20.24 -11.62 13.75
CA ALA A 250 -19.61 -12.01 12.49
C ALA A 250 -20.16 -11.21 11.29
N LEU A 251 -21.47 -10.92 11.27
CA LEU A 251 -22.07 -10.06 10.25
C LEU A 251 -21.54 -8.61 10.32
N ASN A 252 -21.34 -8.07 11.51
CA ASN A 252 -20.75 -6.74 11.70
C ASN A 252 -19.29 -6.68 11.22
N GLU A 253 -18.48 -7.69 11.56
CA GLU A 253 -17.09 -7.82 11.09
C GLU A 253 -17.03 -7.93 9.56
N MET A 254 -17.91 -8.74 8.95
CA MET A 254 -18.02 -8.84 7.51
C MET A 254 -18.36 -7.48 6.87
N PHE A 255 -19.38 -6.79 7.39
CA PHE A 255 -19.83 -5.50 6.86
C PHE A 255 -18.72 -4.44 6.90
N THR A 256 -18.05 -4.32 8.05
CA THR A 256 -16.96 -3.36 8.25
C THR A 256 -15.71 -3.73 7.44
N SER A 257 -15.36 -5.01 7.32
CA SER A 257 -14.19 -5.49 6.56
C SER A 257 -14.31 -5.29 5.05
N VAL A 258 -15.50 -5.55 4.47
CA VAL A 258 -15.74 -5.41 3.02
C VAL A 258 -15.56 -3.97 2.57
N ILE A 259 -16.21 -3.04 3.27
CA ILE A 259 -16.24 -1.63 2.89
C ILE A 259 -14.86 -1.01 3.01
N THR A 260 -14.08 -1.42 4.01
CA THR A 260 -12.81 -0.75 4.36
C THR A 260 -11.60 -1.29 3.65
N SER A 261 -11.59 -2.58 3.28
CA SER A 261 -10.33 -3.25 2.97
C SER A 261 -10.22 -3.67 1.50
N VAL A 262 -11.19 -4.39 0.93
CA VAL A 262 -11.11 -4.86 -0.46
C VAL A 262 -11.17 -3.70 -1.47
N PHE A 263 -12.09 -2.75 -1.27
CA PHE A 263 -12.22 -1.58 -2.14
C PHE A 263 -10.99 -0.67 -2.07
N LYS A 264 -10.42 -0.51 -0.87
CA LYS A 264 -9.17 0.25 -0.66
C LYS A 264 -8.02 -0.38 -1.43
N ASP A 265 -7.83 -1.69 -1.27
CA ASP A 265 -6.72 -2.42 -1.88
C ASP A 265 -6.77 -2.31 -3.42
N ILE A 266 -7.95 -2.48 -4.02
CA ILE A 266 -8.16 -2.30 -5.47
C ILE A 266 -7.86 -0.86 -5.90
N PHE A 267 -8.38 0.13 -5.16
CA PHE A 267 -8.18 1.54 -5.50
C PHE A 267 -6.70 1.95 -5.41
N ILE A 268 -5.98 1.51 -4.38
CA ILE A 268 -4.55 1.76 -4.23
C ILE A 268 -3.76 1.11 -5.37
N ILE A 269 -4.05 -0.16 -5.71
CA ILE A 269 -3.38 -0.86 -6.81
C ILE A 269 -3.58 -0.10 -8.14
N VAL A 270 -4.82 0.25 -8.47
CA VAL A 270 -5.12 0.97 -9.72
C VAL A 270 -4.51 2.37 -9.70
N GLY A 271 -4.64 3.10 -8.59
CA GLY A 271 -4.07 4.45 -8.44
C GLY A 271 -2.55 4.47 -8.57
N LEU A 272 -1.86 3.53 -7.91
CA LEU A 272 -0.41 3.38 -8.05
C LEU A 272 -0.01 2.99 -9.47
N ALA A 273 -0.75 2.07 -10.12
CA ALA A 273 -0.45 1.68 -11.49
C ALA A 273 -0.53 2.87 -12.45
N VAL A 274 -1.59 3.69 -12.33
CA VAL A 274 -1.77 4.91 -13.12
C VAL A 274 -0.65 5.91 -12.84
N VAL A 275 -0.35 6.20 -11.56
CA VAL A 275 0.70 7.17 -11.20
C VAL A 275 2.08 6.72 -11.68
N MET A 276 2.41 5.43 -11.54
CA MET A 276 3.68 4.89 -12.05
C MET A 276 3.77 5.00 -13.57
N LEU A 277 2.71 4.66 -14.32
CA LEU A 277 2.68 4.78 -15.78
C LEU A 277 2.83 6.23 -16.25
N VAL A 278 2.14 7.16 -15.60
CA VAL A 278 2.23 8.60 -15.90
C VAL A 278 3.62 9.15 -15.55
N LEU A 279 4.21 8.70 -14.43
CA LEU A 279 5.51 9.17 -13.99
C LEU A 279 6.63 8.71 -14.93
N ASN A 280 6.68 7.41 -15.26
CA ASN A 280 7.59 6.85 -16.27
C ASN A 280 7.10 5.47 -16.72
N TRP A 281 6.48 5.40 -17.88
CA TRP A 281 5.90 4.16 -18.41
C TRP A 281 6.94 3.03 -18.60
N ARG A 282 8.20 3.35 -18.92
CA ARG A 282 9.24 2.32 -19.10
C ARG A 282 9.64 1.69 -17.77
N LEU A 283 9.85 2.51 -16.73
CA LEU A 283 10.12 2.00 -15.37
C LEU A 283 8.91 1.24 -14.79
N ALA A 284 7.70 1.71 -15.09
CA ALA A 284 6.48 1.02 -14.70
C ALA A 284 6.39 -0.37 -15.34
N LEU A 285 6.64 -0.49 -16.65
CA LEU A 285 6.65 -1.79 -17.33
C LEU A 285 7.71 -2.74 -16.77
N VAL A 286 8.92 -2.25 -16.48
CA VAL A 286 9.97 -3.05 -15.81
C VAL A 286 9.47 -3.56 -14.46
N SER A 287 8.83 -2.69 -13.66
CA SER A 287 8.23 -3.09 -12.38
C SER A 287 7.10 -4.12 -12.57
N PHE A 288 6.29 -3.95 -13.60
CA PHE A 288 5.12 -4.80 -13.88
C PHE A 288 5.48 -6.18 -14.42
N THR A 289 6.71 -6.39 -14.90
CA THR A 289 7.19 -7.73 -15.31
C THR A 289 7.10 -8.76 -14.18
N LEU A 290 7.15 -8.33 -12.91
CA LEU A 290 7.01 -9.22 -11.76
C LEU A 290 5.56 -9.55 -11.39
N LEU A 291 4.57 -8.81 -11.90
CA LEU A 291 3.16 -9.04 -11.57
C LEU A 291 2.68 -10.44 -11.96
N PRO A 292 2.95 -10.96 -13.19
CA PRO A 292 2.57 -12.32 -13.54
C PRO A 292 3.17 -13.36 -12.60
N VAL A 293 4.41 -13.16 -12.15
CA VAL A 293 5.10 -14.05 -11.20
C VAL A 293 4.42 -14.02 -9.84
N ILE A 294 4.12 -12.83 -9.33
CA ILE A 294 3.40 -12.65 -8.05
C ILE A 294 2.02 -13.30 -8.10
N VAL A 295 1.27 -13.10 -9.18
CA VAL A 295 -0.05 -13.71 -9.38
C VAL A 295 0.07 -15.24 -9.44
N GLY A 296 1.05 -15.77 -10.16
CA GLY A 296 1.32 -17.21 -10.25
C GLY A 296 1.65 -17.83 -8.88
N VAL A 297 2.57 -17.21 -8.13
CA VAL A 297 2.93 -17.62 -6.76
C VAL A 297 1.71 -17.56 -5.84
N THR A 298 0.95 -16.47 -5.90
CA THR A 298 -0.27 -16.30 -5.08
C THR A 298 -1.28 -17.40 -5.38
N TYR A 299 -1.52 -17.71 -6.66
CA TYR A 299 -2.43 -18.78 -7.06
C TYR A 299 -1.96 -20.16 -6.59
N PHE A 300 -0.66 -20.43 -6.69
CA PHE A 300 -0.05 -21.68 -6.20
C PHE A 300 -0.25 -21.83 -4.69
N PHE A 301 0.12 -20.82 -3.90
CA PHE A 301 -0.03 -20.84 -2.44
C PHE A 301 -1.49 -20.88 -2.01
N ARG A 302 -2.39 -20.21 -2.73
CA ARG A 302 -3.85 -20.30 -2.51
C ARG A 302 -4.37 -21.73 -2.58
N LYS A 303 -3.85 -22.55 -3.50
CA LYS A 303 -4.24 -23.98 -3.59
C LYS A 303 -3.67 -24.78 -2.41
N LEU A 304 -2.46 -24.46 -1.97
CA LEU A 304 -1.80 -25.09 -0.83
C LEU A 304 -2.55 -24.78 0.48
N PHE A 305 -2.86 -23.50 0.72
CA PHE A 305 -3.63 -23.04 1.88
C PHE A 305 -4.98 -23.74 1.97
N ARG A 306 -5.78 -23.72 0.88
CA ARG A 306 -7.10 -24.38 0.88
C ARG A 306 -7.05 -25.86 1.25
N ARG A 307 -6.00 -26.58 0.82
CA ARG A 307 -5.79 -27.99 1.19
C ARG A 307 -5.41 -28.14 2.65
N ALA A 308 -4.50 -27.30 3.15
CA ALA A 308 -4.07 -27.33 4.55
C ALA A 308 -5.21 -26.97 5.51
N TYR A 309 -5.97 -25.90 5.23
CA TYR A 309 -7.15 -25.50 5.99
C TYR A 309 -8.20 -26.61 6.05
N ARG A 310 -8.51 -27.23 4.91
CA ARG A 310 -9.46 -28.36 4.87
C ARG A 310 -8.99 -29.51 5.76
N LEU A 311 -7.69 -29.84 5.73
CA LEU A 311 -7.13 -30.89 6.57
C LEU A 311 -7.21 -30.53 8.06
N VAL A 312 -6.83 -29.31 8.46
CA VAL A 312 -6.96 -28.83 9.84
C VAL A 312 -8.41 -28.95 10.30
N ARG A 313 -9.37 -28.50 9.49
CA ARG A 313 -10.79 -28.54 9.81
C ARG A 313 -11.33 -29.97 9.96
N GLN A 314 -10.91 -30.88 9.07
CA GLN A 314 -11.24 -32.31 9.19
C GLN A 314 -10.67 -32.95 10.47
N ARG A 315 -9.42 -32.63 10.83
CA ARG A 315 -8.79 -33.16 12.06
C ARG A 315 -9.39 -32.55 13.32
N LEU A 316 -9.77 -31.28 13.29
CA LEU A 316 -10.47 -30.63 14.40
C LEU A 316 -11.86 -31.25 14.62
N ALA A 317 -12.62 -31.51 13.55
CA ALA A 317 -13.91 -32.18 13.67
C ALA A 317 -13.75 -33.56 14.29
N SER A 318 -12.79 -34.37 13.82
CA SER A 318 -12.47 -35.68 14.40
C SER A 318 -12.10 -35.57 15.88
N LEU A 319 -11.27 -34.59 16.25
CA LEU A 319 -10.87 -34.35 17.65
C LEU A 319 -12.09 -34.05 18.53
N ASN A 320 -12.96 -33.15 18.07
CA ASN A 320 -14.18 -32.78 18.78
C ASN A 320 -15.17 -33.95 18.92
N THR A 321 -15.31 -34.78 17.89
CA THR A 321 -16.16 -35.99 17.97
C THR A 321 -15.67 -36.96 19.04
N HIS A 322 -14.37 -37.29 19.05
CA HIS A 322 -13.82 -38.22 20.06
C HIS A 322 -13.90 -37.62 21.46
N LEU A 323 -13.59 -36.33 21.61
CA LEU A 323 -13.72 -35.64 22.89
C LEU A 323 -15.18 -35.66 23.40
N SER A 324 -16.16 -35.47 22.51
CA SER A 324 -17.57 -35.54 22.87
C SER A 324 -17.98 -36.96 23.30
N GLU A 325 -17.49 -37.99 22.61
CA GLU A 325 -17.74 -39.40 22.94
C GLU A 325 -17.12 -39.76 24.29
N ASP A 326 -15.85 -39.41 24.51
CA ASP A 326 -15.12 -39.71 25.74
C ASP A 326 -15.71 -39.01 26.96
N ILE A 327 -16.13 -37.74 26.83
CA ILE A 327 -16.82 -37.00 27.90
C ILE A 327 -18.19 -37.61 28.19
N SER A 328 -18.97 -37.95 27.16
CA SER A 328 -20.29 -38.58 27.34
C SER A 328 -20.17 -39.98 27.96
N GLY A 329 -19.10 -40.70 27.62
CA GLY A 329 -18.78 -42.05 28.09
C GLY A 329 -17.93 -42.11 29.37
N ILE A 330 -17.66 -40.98 30.04
CA ILE A 330 -16.66 -40.91 31.13
C ILE A 330 -16.91 -41.92 32.26
N ARG A 331 -18.19 -42.19 32.57
CA ARG A 331 -18.56 -43.19 33.59
C ARG A 331 -18.16 -44.61 33.18
N VAL A 332 -18.35 -44.96 31.91
CA VAL A 332 -17.96 -46.27 31.38
C VAL A 332 -16.44 -46.40 31.40
N THR A 333 -15.71 -45.38 30.94
CA THR A 333 -14.24 -45.36 30.99
C THR A 333 -13.70 -45.59 32.40
N LYS A 334 -14.28 -44.90 33.41
CA LYS A 334 -13.94 -45.04 34.83
C LYS A 334 -14.26 -46.43 35.39
N LEU A 335 -15.44 -46.97 35.07
CA LEU A 335 -15.87 -48.30 35.54
C LEU A 335 -14.95 -49.43 35.05
N PHE A 336 -14.40 -49.29 33.86
CA PHE A 336 -13.48 -50.27 33.26
C PHE A 336 -11.99 -49.92 33.44
N ALA A 337 -11.65 -48.86 34.18
CA ALA A 337 -10.29 -48.36 34.38
C ALA A 337 -9.50 -48.21 33.05
N LYS A 338 -10.13 -47.59 32.05
CA LYS A 338 -9.58 -47.41 30.68
C LYS A 338 -9.04 -46.00 30.41
N GLU A 339 -8.80 -45.19 31.43
CA GLU A 339 -8.34 -43.81 31.28
C GLU A 339 -7.03 -43.70 30.47
N GLU A 340 -6.01 -44.51 30.78
CA GLU A 340 -4.74 -44.47 30.04
C GLU A 340 -4.90 -44.86 28.58
N ALA A 341 -5.74 -45.85 28.29
CA ALA A 341 -6.02 -46.27 26.92
C ALA A 341 -6.71 -45.16 26.12
N LYS A 342 -7.68 -44.46 26.75
CA LYS A 342 -8.36 -43.31 26.16
C LYS A 342 -7.44 -42.10 25.97
N GLN A 343 -6.55 -41.85 26.93
CA GLN A 343 -5.53 -40.82 26.79
C GLN A 343 -4.61 -41.09 25.59
N SER A 344 -4.15 -42.33 25.42
CA SER A 344 -3.30 -42.71 24.28
C SER A 344 -4.02 -42.56 22.93
N GLU A 345 -5.31 -42.92 22.87
CA GLU A 345 -6.16 -42.70 21.69
C GLU A 345 -6.27 -41.20 21.36
N PHE A 346 -6.56 -40.38 22.38
CA PHE A 346 -6.65 -38.93 22.26
C PHE A 346 -5.32 -38.33 21.77
N ASP A 347 -4.19 -38.73 22.34
CA ASP A 347 -2.86 -38.24 21.95
C ASP A 347 -2.56 -38.52 20.48
N SER A 348 -2.96 -39.68 19.95
CA SER A 348 -2.82 -40.03 18.53
C SER A 348 -3.65 -39.11 17.62
N ILE A 349 -4.88 -38.78 18.01
CA ILE A 349 -5.78 -37.88 17.26
C ILE A 349 -5.28 -36.44 17.33
N ASN A 350 -4.89 -36.00 18.53
CA ASN A 350 -4.33 -34.69 18.77
C ASN A 350 -3.02 -34.51 17.98
N GLN A 351 -2.17 -35.53 17.88
CA GLN A 351 -0.95 -35.48 17.08
C GLN A 351 -1.24 -35.34 15.57
N LYS A 352 -2.32 -35.93 15.06
CA LYS A 352 -2.77 -35.71 13.67
C LYS A 352 -3.25 -34.26 13.47
N TYR A 353 -3.95 -33.70 14.45
CA TYR A 353 -4.39 -32.30 14.44
C TYR A 353 -3.19 -31.33 14.51
N TYR A 354 -2.22 -31.60 15.39
CA TYR A 354 -0.97 -30.85 15.49
C TYR A 354 -0.19 -30.86 14.16
N LYS A 355 0.01 -32.03 13.55
CA LYS A 355 0.70 -32.15 12.25
C LYS A 355 -0.03 -31.39 11.13
N ALA A 356 -1.36 -31.39 11.13
CA ALA A 356 -2.16 -30.62 10.18
C ALA A 356 -1.95 -29.11 10.36
N ASN A 357 -1.95 -28.62 11.59
CA ASN A 357 -1.67 -27.22 11.90
C ASN A 357 -0.24 -26.82 11.54
N MET A 358 0.74 -27.69 11.82
CA MET A 358 2.13 -27.45 11.43
C MET A 358 2.27 -27.31 9.91
N LYS A 359 1.56 -28.12 9.13
CA LYS A 359 1.53 -28.01 7.67
C LYS A 359 0.92 -26.69 7.19
N LEU A 360 -0.14 -26.21 7.85
CA LEU A 360 -0.73 -24.90 7.58
C LEU A 360 0.25 -23.78 7.93
N LEU A 361 0.88 -23.84 9.10
CA LEU A 361 1.88 -22.87 9.56
C LEU A 361 3.06 -22.78 8.58
N VAL A 362 3.64 -23.90 8.17
CA VAL A 362 4.74 -23.92 7.19
C VAL A 362 4.31 -23.30 5.86
N SER A 363 3.07 -23.54 5.43
CA SER A 363 2.53 -22.92 4.20
C SER A 363 2.50 -21.39 4.33
N HIS A 364 2.08 -20.86 5.49
CA HIS A 364 2.05 -19.41 5.76
C HIS A 364 3.46 -18.83 5.89
N ALA A 365 4.31 -19.51 6.65
CA ALA A 365 5.69 -19.12 6.90
C ALA A 365 6.53 -19.09 5.62
N THR A 366 6.16 -19.86 4.59
CA THR A 366 6.85 -19.84 3.29
C THR A 366 6.31 -18.75 2.35
N PHE A 367 5.01 -18.46 2.38
CA PHE A 367 4.39 -17.49 1.48
C PHE A 367 4.94 -16.07 1.66
N SER A 368 4.98 -15.58 2.90
CA SER A 368 5.41 -14.20 3.20
C SER A 368 6.85 -13.90 2.78
N PRO A 369 7.85 -14.77 3.05
CA PRO A 369 9.20 -14.63 2.52
C PRO A 369 9.27 -14.63 0.99
N VAL A 370 8.52 -15.48 0.30
CA VAL A 370 8.52 -15.52 -1.18
C VAL A 370 8.01 -14.21 -1.76
N ILE A 371 6.90 -13.67 -1.25
CA ILE A 371 6.38 -12.36 -1.68
C ILE A 371 7.37 -11.23 -1.35
N THR A 372 8.01 -11.30 -0.18
CA THR A 372 9.01 -10.31 0.24
C THR A 372 10.26 -10.36 -0.65
N MET A 373 10.72 -11.54 -1.05
CA MET A 373 11.79 -11.71 -2.02
C MET A 373 11.42 -11.09 -3.36
N LEU A 374 10.21 -11.35 -3.88
CA LEU A 374 9.74 -10.72 -5.13
C LEU A 374 9.73 -9.19 -5.03
N ARG A 375 9.33 -8.62 -3.88
CA ARG A 375 9.41 -7.16 -3.64
C ARG A 375 10.84 -6.65 -3.78
N TYR A 376 11.80 -7.29 -3.12
CA TYR A 376 13.20 -6.89 -3.19
C TYR A 376 13.80 -7.11 -4.58
N THR A 377 13.39 -8.15 -5.31
CA THR A 377 13.73 -8.33 -6.72
C THR A 377 13.20 -7.17 -7.57
N GLY A 378 11.97 -6.70 -7.32
CA GLY A 378 11.42 -5.53 -8.00
C GLY A 378 12.19 -4.24 -7.73
N VAL A 379 12.54 -4.02 -6.47
CA VAL A 379 13.44 -2.91 -6.06
C VAL A 379 14.78 -3.02 -6.78
N ALA A 380 15.40 -4.21 -6.80
CA ALA A 380 16.68 -4.43 -7.46
C ALA A 380 16.63 -4.20 -8.98
N LEU A 381 15.58 -4.69 -9.67
CA LEU A 381 15.38 -4.48 -11.10
C LEU A 381 15.22 -3.00 -11.44
N VAL A 382 14.43 -2.27 -10.65
CA VAL A 382 14.23 -0.83 -10.86
C VAL A 382 15.46 -0.02 -10.51
N LEU A 383 16.21 -0.40 -9.47
CA LEU A 383 17.52 0.20 -9.18
C LEU A 383 18.52 -0.03 -10.30
N TRP A 384 18.60 -1.24 -10.83
CA TRP A 384 19.54 -1.57 -11.92
C TRP A 384 19.20 -0.83 -13.21
N TYR A 385 17.97 -1.01 -13.73
CA TYR A 385 17.54 -0.39 -14.98
C TYR A 385 17.35 1.13 -14.83
N GLY A 386 16.71 1.57 -13.75
CA GLY A 386 16.48 2.98 -13.47
C GLY A 386 17.74 3.74 -13.07
N GLY A 387 18.66 3.12 -12.34
CA GLY A 387 19.97 3.68 -12.02
C GLY A 387 20.79 3.96 -13.28
N GLY A 388 20.83 3.00 -14.22
CA GLY A 388 21.43 3.22 -15.54
C GLY A 388 20.80 4.39 -16.28
N ASN A 389 19.46 4.50 -16.28
CA ASN A 389 18.76 5.63 -16.89
C ASN A 389 19.07 6.98 -16.22
N VAL A 390 19.30 7.00 -14.90
CA VAL A 390 19.71 8.21 -14.19
C VAL A 390 21.14 8.61 -14.59
N MET A 391 22.06 7.66 -14.69
CA MET A 391 23.44 7.92 -15.14
C MET A 391 23.50 8.45 -16.58
N HIS A 392 22.62 7.95 -17.45
CA HIS A 392 22.46 8.44 -18.82
C HIS A 392 21.50 9.64 -18.95
N ASN A 393 21.10 10.29 -17.84
CA ASN A 393 20.21 11.47 -17.81
C ASN A 393 18.79 11.27 -18.40
N LEU A 394 18.44 10.04 -18.75
CA LEU A 394 17.15 9.62 -19.29
C LEU A 394 16.01 9.70 -18.27
N THR A 395 16.31 9.73 -16.97
CA THR A 395 15.32 9.85 -15.87
C THR A 395 15.91 10.64 -14.71
N SER A 396 15.08 11.36 -13.95
CA SER A 396 15.56 12.10 -12.77
C SER A 396 15.75 11.17 -11.56
N LEU A 397 16.69 11.53 -10.67
CA LEU A 397 16.91 10.77 -9.43
C LEU A 397 15.65 10.74 -8.56
N GLY A 398 14.90 11.84 -8.46
CA GLY A 398 13.67 11.88 -7.69
C GLY A 398 12.62 10.91 -8.23
N SER A 399 12.55 10.75 -9.56
CA SER A 399 11.65 9.76 -10.17
C SER A 399 12.04 8.34 -9.75
N LEU A 400 13.33 8.01 -9.81
CA LEU A 400 13.82 6.71 -9.33
C LEU A 400 13.45 6.46 -7.87
N VAL A 401 13.70 7.43 -6.97
CA VAL A 401 13.38 7.30 -5.54
C VAL A 401 11.87 7.11 -5.32
N ALA A 402 11.01 7.89 -5.99
CA ALA A 402 9.57 7.68 -5.92
C ALA A 402 9.14 6.29 -6.40
N PHE A 403 9.76 5.77 -7.46
CA PHE A 403 9.49 4.41 -7.94
C PHE A 403 9.83 3.35 -6.88
N LEU A 404 10.93 3.50 -6.13
CA LEU A 404 11.27 2.57 -5.04
C LEU A 404 10.19 2.57 -3.95
N SER A 405 9.70 3.76 -3.57
CA SER A 405 8.59 3.90 -2.61
C SER A 405 7.29 3.30 -3.16
N TYR A 406 6.95 3.57 -4.42
CA TYR A 406 5.74 3.05 -5.06
C TYR A 406 5.75 1.52 -5.20
N ILE A 407 6.90 0.92 -5.50
CA ILE A 407 7.06 -0.54 -5.46
C ILE A 407 6.71 -1.06 -4.06
N GLY A 408 7.28 -0.48 -3.00
CA GLY A 408 6.95 -0.88 -1.63
C GLY A 408 5.45 -0.82 -1.34
N MET A 409 4.79 0.27 -1.74
CA MET A 409 3.35 0.47 -1.55
C MET A 409 2.48 -0.47 -2.41
N PHE A 410 2.92 -0.83 -3.61
CA PHE A 410 2.15 -1.67 -4.54
C PHE A 410 2.06 -3.13 -4.07
N TYR A 411 3.11 -3.63 -3.41
CA TYR A 411 3.18 -5.01 -2.96
C TYR A 411 2.29 -5.31 -1.75
N GLN A 412 2.08 -4.31 -0.88
CA GLN A 412 1.34 -4.50 0.35
C GLN A 412 -0.13 -4.91 0.12
N PRO A 413 -0.93 -4.19 -0.71
CA PRO A 413 -2.30 -4.60 -1.02
C PRO A 413 -2.39 -5.97 -1.70
N ILE A 414 -1.42 -6.33 -2.54
CA ILE A 414 -1.41 -7.65 -3.19
C ILE A 414 -1.25 -8.76 -2.15
N ARG A 415 -0.35 -8.56 -1.18
CA ARG A 415 -0.17 -9.50 -0.06
C ARG A 415 -1.44 -9.60 0.78
N ASP A 416 -2.04 -8.47 1.11
CA ASP A 416 -3.25 -8.43 1.96
C ASP A 416 -4.45 -9.08 1.25
N LEU A 417 -4.62 -8.84 -0.06
CA LEU A 417 -5.60 -9.55 -0.89
C LEU A 417 -5.32 -11.06 -0.92
N ALA A 418 -4.06 -11.46 -1.11
CA ALA A 418 -3.70 -12.86 -1.10
C ALA A 418 -4.06 -13.53 0.23
N GLU A 419 -3.76 -12.92 1.37
CA GLU A 419 -4.11 -13.47 2.69
C GLU A 419 -5.63 -13.54 2.90
N LYS A 420 -6.37 -12.46 2.60
CA LYS A 420 -7.83 -12.40 2.79
C LYS A 420 -8.62 -13.36 1.90
N PHE A 421 -8.19 -13.59 0.66
CA PHE A 421 -8.89 -14.50 -0.28
C PHE A 421 -8.49 -15.98 -0.14
N ASN A 422 -7.57 -16.28 0.79
CA ASN A 422 -7.05 -17.62 1.07
C ASN A 422 -7.58 -18.23 2.38
N ILE A 423 -8.17 -17.42 3.25
CA ILE A 423 -9.03 -17.81 4.37
C ILE A 423 -10.44 -18.04 3.82
#